data_AF-C7NZI2-F1
#
_entry.id   AF-C7NZI2-F1
#
_cell.length_a   1.000
_cell.length_b   1.000
_cell.length_c   1.000
_cell.angle_alpha   90.00
_cell.angle_beta   90.00
_cell.angle_gamma   90.00
#
_symmetry.space_group_name_H-M   'P 1'
#
loop_
_entity.id
_entity.type
_entity.pdbx_description
1 polymer ?
#
loop_
_entity_poly.entity_id
_entity_poly.type
_entity_poly.pdbx_seq_one_letter_code
_entity_poly.pdbx_strand_id
1 'polypeptide(L)' 'MSDYTTVSIPKDLADRVEETIEGTSFSSTSDLVRFMLRSIVIQHQQQGELTEAEFQDITEQLQDLGYIE' A
#
# COMPACT_ATOMS: atom_id res chain seq x y z
N MET A 1 7.93 -6.24 22.79
CA MET A 1 6.94 -6.74 21.82
C MET A 1 6.69 -5.60 20.86
N SER A 2 6.64 -5.86 19.55
CA SER A 2 6.23 -4.81 18.61
C SER A 2 4.74 -4.55 18.82
N ASP A 3 4.37 -3.29 19.03
CA ASP A 3 2.97 -2.90 19.12
C ASP A 3 2.37 -2.96 17.72
N TYR A 4 1.29 -3.74 17.56
CA TYR A 4 0.58 -3.90 16.30
C TYR A 4 -0.76 -3.19 16.37
N THR A 5 -1.15 -2.56 15.27
CA THR A 5 -2.50 -2.04 15.06
C THR A 5 -3.16 -2.79 13.91
N THR A 6 -4.49 -2.74 13.83
CA THR A 6 -5.27 -3.35 12.74
C THR A 6 -5.82 -2.25 11.84
N VAL A 7 -5.81 -2.49 10.53
CA VAL A 7 -6.43 -1.61 9.53
C VAL A 7 -7.54 -2.39 8.85
N SER A 8 -8.73 -1.81 8.76
CA SER A 8 -9.83 -2.37 8.00
C SER A 8 -9.70 -1.95 6.54
N ILE A 9 -9.83 -2.93 5.64
CA ILE A 9 -9.88 -2.71 4.20
C ILE A 9 -11.10 -3.41 3.60
N PRO A 10 -11.60 -2.96 2.44
CA PRO A 10 -12.63 -3.68 1.70
C PRO A 10 -12.23 -5.14 1.44
N LYS A 11 -13.21 -6.05 1.46
CA LYS A 11 -12.93 -7.47 1.36
C LYS A 11 -12.49 -7.88 -0.04
N ASP A 12 -13.19 -7.36 -1.06
CA ASP A 12 -12.84 -7.51 -2.47
C ASP A 12 -11.39 -7.11 -2.76
N LEU A 13 -10.94 -6.08 -2.06
CA LEU A 13 -9.57 -5.64 -2.16
C LEU A 13 -8.57 -6.58 -1.50
N ALA A 14 -8.89 -7.07 -0.30
CA ALA A 14 -8.06 -8.08 0.36
C ALA A 14 -7.90 -9.31 -0.55
N ASP A 15 -8.99 -9.75 -1.17
CA ASP A 15 -9.03 -10.90 -2.08
C ASP A 15 -8.14 -10.64 -3.32
N ARG A 16 -8.25 -9.47 -3.97
CA ARG A 16 -7.38 -9.08 -5.11
C ARG A 16 -5.91 -9.04 -4.74
N VAL A 17 -5.60 -8.53 -3.55
CA VAL A 17 -4.21 -8.46 -3.06
C VAL A 17 -3.68 -9.87 -2.81
N GLU A 18 -4.47 -10.77 -2.21
CA GLU A 18 -4.09 -12.18 -2.02
C GLU A 18 -3.74 -12.85 -3.35
N GLU A 19 -4.57 -12.68 -4.39
CA GLU A 19 -4.28 -13.20 -5.74
C GLU A 19 -3.00 -12.59 -6.33
N THR A 20 -2.78 -11.29 -6.13
CA THR A 20 -1.63 -10.57 -6.68
C THR A 20 -0.31 -10.99 -6.05
N ILE A 21 -0.32 -11.35 -4.76
CA ILE A 21 0.90 -11.77 -4.06
C ILE A 21 1.26 -13.24 -4.31
N GLU A 22 0.39 -14.03 -4.94
CA GLU A 22 0.71 -15.39 -5.35
C GLU A 22 1.93 -15.41 -6.28
N GLY A 23 2.98 -16.14 -5.88
CA GLY A 23 4.24 -16.22 -6.63
C GLY A 23 5.22 -15.06 -6.36
N THR A 24 4.89 -14.13 -5.47
CA THR A 24 5.81 -13.11 -4.97
C THR A 24 6.53 -13.57 -3.70
N SER A 25 7.46 -12.77 -3.18
CA SER A 25 8.13 -13.02 -1.89
C SER A 25 7.30 -12.60 -0.67
N PHE A 26 6.09 -12.07 -0.86
CA PHE A 26 5.23 -11.64 0.25
C PHE A 26 4.51 -12.83 0.87
N SER A 27 4.57 -12.94 2.19
CA SER A 27 3.93 -14.03 2.94
C SER A 27 2.46 -13.76 3.29
N SER A 28 2.00 -12.50 3.19
CA SER A 28 0.62 -12.13 3.47
C SER A 28 0.26 -10.75 2.92
N THR A 29 -1.04 -10.47 2.81
CA THR A 29 -1.60 -9.14 2.53
C THR A 29 -1.06 -8.09 3.49
N SER A 30 -0.98 -8.42 4.78
CA SER A 30 -0.42 -7.54 5.81
C SER A 30 1.04 -7.18 5.56
N ASP A 31 1.84 -8.10 5.03
CA ASP A 31 3.26 -7.84 4.72
C ASP A 31 3.41 -6.88 3.53
N LEU A 32 2.59 -7.06 2.49
CA LEU A 32 2.54 -6.14 1.36
C LEU A 32 2.07 -4.75 1.82
N VAL A 33 0.96 -4.66 2.55
CA VAL A 33 0.41 -3.39 3.05
C VAL A 33 1.44 -2.68 3.94
N ARG A 34 2.11 -3.42 4.83
CA ARG A 34 3.19 -2.86 5.67
C ARG A 34 4.34 -2.34 4.81
N PHE A 35 4.76 -3.07 3.77
CA PHE A 35 5.81 -2.64 2.86
C PHE A 35 5.42 -1.35 2.13
N MET A 36 4.20 -1.28 1.57
CA MET A 36 3.68 -0.09 0.88
C MET A 36 3.62 1.12 1.82
N LEU A 37 3.02 0.97 3.00
CA LEU A 37 2.96 2.04 4.00
C LEU A 37 4.36 2.52 4.40
N ARG A 38 5.30 1.60 4.59
CA ARG A 38 6.68 1.96 4.92
C ARG A 38 7.38 2.69 3.77
N SER A 39 7.15 2.26 2.53
CA SER A 39 7.71 2.90 1.34
C SER A 39 7.23 4.35 1.24
N ILE A 40 5.92 4.57 1.37
CA ILE A 40 5.30 5.90 1.31
C ILE A 40 5.82 6.81 2.44
N VAL A 41 5.86 6.29 3.68
CA VAL A 41 6.35 7.08 4.83
C VAL A 41 7.85 7.39 4.72
N ILE A 42 8.68 6.46 4.27
CA ILE A 42 10.12 6.69 4.08
C ILE A 42 10.36 7.72 2.98
N GLN A 43 9.65 7.61 1.85
CA GLN A 43 9.72 8.58 0.75
C GLN A 43 9.34 9.98 1.23
N HIS A 44 8.25 10.09 2.00
CA HIS A 44 7.81 11.34 2.61
C HIS A 44 8.82 11.91 3.65
N GLN A 45 9.50 11.06 4.41
CA GLN A 45 10.50 11.49 5.39
C GLN A 45 11.85 11.87 4.77
N GLN A 46 12.24 11.27 3.64
CA GLN A 46 13.52 11.55 2.98
C GLN A 46 13.49 12.81 2.11
N GLN A 47 12.33 13.23 1.61
CA GLN A 47 12.25 14.39 0.72
C GLN A 47 11.63 15.66 1.32
N GLY A 48 10.84 15.57 2.39
CA GLY A 48 10.08 16.74 2.86
C GLY A 48 8.97 17.08 1.86
N GLU A 49 7.75 16.73 2.22
CA GLU A 49 6.52 16.76 1.41
C GLU A 49 6.62 15.95 0.10
N LEU A 50 5.60 15.12 -0.14
CA LEU A 50 5.48 14.40 -1.42
C LEU A 50 5.46 15.41 -2.57
N THR A 51 6.24 15.15 -3.61
CA THR A 51 6.08 15.96 -4.83
C THR A 51 4.74 15.63 -5.48
N GLU A 52 4.11 16.62 -6.11
CA GLU A 52 2.81 16.47 -6.78
C GLU A 52 2.83 15.27 -7.76
N ALA A 53 3.94 15.05 -8.45
CA ALA A 53 4.13 13.96 -9.40
C ALA A 53 4.10 12.58 -8.73
N GLU A 54 4.77 12.41 -7.58
CA GLU A 54 4.76 11.14 -6.84
C GLU A 54 3.38 10.86 -6.23
N PHE A 55 2.68 11.92 -5.78
CA PHE A 55 1.30 11.78 -5.33
C PHE A 55 0.38 11.37 -6.47
N GLN A 56 0.59 11.91 -7.68
CA GLN A 56 -0.16 11.56 -8.87
C GLN A 56 0.07 10.10 -9.28
N ASP A 57 1.32 9.63 -9.30
CA ASP A 57 1.64 8.24 -9.63
C ASP A 57 0.99 7.25 -8.64
N ILE A 58 0.97 7.59 -7.35
CA ILE A 58 0.30 6.78 -6.32
C ILE A 58 -1.22 6.86 -6.51
N THR A 59 -1.76 8.04 -6.80
CA THR A 59 -3.19 8.24 -7.02
C THR A 59 -3.68 7.46 -8.24
N GLU A 60 -2.95 7.49 -9.35
CA GLU A 60 -3.28 6.70 -10.56
C GLU A 60 -3.24 5.20 -10.27
N GLN A 61 -2.23 4.71 -9.56
CA GLN A 61 -2.19 3.30 -9.13
C GLN A 61 -3.37 2.93 -8.24
N LEU A 62 -3.77 3.83 -7.34
CA LEU A 62 -4.94 3.63 -6.48
C LEU A 62 -6.26 3.73 -7.26
N GLN A 63 -6.33 4.56 -8.30
CA GLN A 63 -7.50 4.70 -9.19
C GLN A 63 -7.67 3.46 -10.07
N ASP A 64 -6.58 2.95 -10.66
CA ASP A 64 -6.56 1.71 -11.44
C ASP A 64 -6.99 0.49 -10.62
N LEU A 65 -6.64 0.50 -9.33
CA LEU A 65 -7.07 -0.52 -8.39
C LEU A 65 -8.49 -0.30 -7.84
N GLY A 66 -9.10 0.86 -8.10
CA GLY A 66 -10.50 1.19 -7.77
C GLY A 66 -10.73 1.76 -6.37
N TYR A 67 -9.71 2.35 -5.75
CA TYR A 67 -9.79 2.91 -4.39
C TYR A 67 -10.23 4.37 -4.34
N ILE A 68 -10.14 5.09 -5.46
CA ILE A 68 -10.39 6.53 -5.56
C ILE A 68 -11.22 6.74 -6.84
N GLU A 69 -12.24 7.60 -6.79
CA GLU A 69 -13.03 8.02 -7.96
C GLU A 69 -12.49 9.32 -8.56
#